data_AF-A0A645FIG1-F1
#
_entry.id   AF-A0A645FIG1-F1
#
_cell.length_a   1.000
_cell.length_b   1.000
_cell.length_c   1.000
_cell.angle_alpha   90.00
_cell.angle_beta   90.00
_cell.angle_gamma   90.00
#
_symmetry.space_group_name_H-M   'P 1'
#
loop_
_entity.id
_entity.type
_entity.pdbx_description
1 polymer ?
#
loop_
_entity_poly.entity_id
_entity_poly.type
_entity_poly.pdbx_seq_one_letter_code
_entity_poly.pdbx_strand_id
1 'polypeptide(L)'
;MFPAHRKQIIEAIRTCLKNKEKILVASTQLIEAGVDFDFPSVYREIAPLESIIQSAGRCNREGSMSEMGSVFIFTLEDSGAPNKQYRALAEFANSIYKGKEELLYEYDFFNEYYRKALNLFVDTDKKRIEEDRKSFNFKNVAEKYQLIENKTTPIFIFCDKSRDLYESIRFKPFLSRSDYRAMQQYSVQVYDHFMKENIGKLGQEPQGYWKWNGAYNEDYGLSNNPQLDTFIL
;
A
#
# COMPACT_ATOMS: atom_id res chain seq x y z
N MET A 1 -7.29 -3.18 6.47
CA MET A 1 -7.49 -4.62 6.75
C MET A 1 -6.29 -5.24 7.46
N PHE A 2 -6.50 -6.18 8.38
CA PHE A 2 -5.43 -6.93 9.05
C PHE A 2 -4.88 -8.08 8.16
N PRO A 3 -3.66 -8.60 8.41
CA PRO A 3 -3.01 -9.60 7.55
C PRO A 3 -3.80 -10.89 7.30
N ALA A 4 -4.39 -11.49 8.34
CA ALA A 4 -5.16 -12.73 8.19
C ALA A 4 -6.39 -12.53 7.27
N HIS A 5 -7.09 -11.39 7.40
CA HIS A 5 -8.20 -11.04 6.52
C HIS A 5 -7.74 -10.85 5.08
N ARG A 6 -6.65 -10.11 4.87
CA ARG A 6 -6.08 -9.89 3.53
C ARG A 6 -5.71 -11.21 2.85
N LYS A 7 -5.16 -12.17 3.60
CA LYS A 7 -4.82 -13.50 3.08
C LYS A 7 -6.06 -14.22 2.55
N GLN A 8 -7.19 -14.16 3.27
CA GLN A 8 -8.46 -14.75 2.85
C GLN A 8 -8.98 -14.14 1.54
N ILE A 9 -8.94 -12.81 1.42
CA ILE A 9 -9.35 -12.12 0.18
C ILE A 9 -8.48 -12.54 -1.01
N ILE A 10 -7.16 -12.61 -0.82
CA ILE A 10 -6.23 -13.04 -1.88
C ILE A 10 -6.52 -14.49 -2.31
N GLU A 11 -6.81 -15.39 -1.36
CA GLU A 11 -7.17 -16.78 -1.66
C GLU A 11 -8.51 -16.88 -2.41
N ALA A 12 -9.49 -16.05 -2.04
CA ALA A 12 -10.77 -15.96 -2.75
C ALA A 12 -10.58 -15.51 -4.20
N ILE A 13 -9.81 -14.43 -4.43
CA ILE A 13 -9.48 -13.94 -5.78
C ILE A 13 -8.77 -15.02 -6.60
N ARG A 14 -7.78 -15.71 -6.02
CA ARG A 14 -7.06 -16.81 -6.70
C ARG A 14 -8.01 -17.93 -7.12
N THR A 15 -8.99 -18.26 -6.28
CA THR A 15 -9.97 -19.31 -6.56
C THR A 15 -10.86 -18.90 -7.73
N CYS A 16 -11.37 -17.67 -7.72
CA CYS A 16 -12.18 -17.12 -8.81
C CYS A 16 -11.41 -17.10 -10.14
N LEU A 17 -10.14 -16.64 -10.13
CA LEU A 17 -9.28 -16.65 -11.31
C LEU A 17 -9.04 -18.06 -11.85
N LYS A 18 -8.76 -19.03 -10.97
CA LYS A 18 -8.58 -20.44 -11.34
C LYS A 18 -9.85 -21.03 -11.97
N ASN A 19 -11.02 -20.65 -11.47
CA ASN A 19 -12.32 -21.06 -11.98
C ASN A 19 -12.75 -20.29 -13.24
N LYS A 20 -11.95 -19.33 -13.71
CA LYS A 20 -12.26 -18.44 -14.85
C LYS A 20 -13.55 -17.64 -14.64
N GLU A 21 -13.83 -17.29 -13.39
CA GLU A 21 -14.98 -16.44 -13.03
C GLU A 21 -14.72 -14.99 -13.46
N LYS A 22 -15.80 -14.29 -13.83
CA LYS A 22 -15.72 -12.86 -14.17
C LYS A 22 -15.71 -12.05 -12.88
N ILE A 23 -14.52 -11.58 -12.49
CA ILE A 23 -14.33 -10.76 -11.31
C ILE A 23 -13.74 -9.40 -11.67
N LEU A 24 -14.09 -8.40 -10.87
CA LEU A 24 -13.42 -7.09 -10.86
C LEU A 24 -12.72 -6.95 -9.52
N VAL A 25 -11.43 -6.62 -9.53
CA VAL A 25 -10.64 -6.40 -8.33
C VAL A 25 -10.19 -4.96 -8.29
N ALA A 26 -10.72 -4.20 -7.33
CA ALA A 26 -10.23 -2.87 -7.01
C ALA A 26 -9.21 -2.96 -5.86
N SER A 27 -8.05 -2.35 -6.02
CA SER A 27 -7.04 -2.30 -4.97
C SER A 27 -6.16 -1.06 -5.07
N THR A 28 -5.49 -0.76 -3.96
CA THR A 28 -4.45 0.27 -3.91
C THR A 28 -3.13 -0.30 -4.46
N GLN A 29 -2.01 0.37 -4.20
CA GLN A 29 -0.66 -0.05 -4.58
C GLN A 29 -0.24 -1.43 -4.03
N LEU A 30 -1.09 -2.07 -3.22
CA LEU A 30 -0.82 -3.34 -2.58
C LEU A 30 -0.75 -4.54 -3.54
N ILE A 31 -1.43 -4.47 -4.69
CA ILE A 31 -1.36 -5.52 -5.72
C ILE A 31 -0.12 -5.35 -6.61
N GLU A 32 0.50 -4.17 -6.65
CA GLU A 32 1.68 -3.89 -7.50
C GLU A 32 2.85 -4.82 -7.13
N ALA A 33 3.08 -5.04 -5.83
CA ALA A 33 4.16 -5.88 -5.32
C ALA A 33 3.64 -6.95 -4.34
N GLY A 34 3.90 -8.23 -4.64
CA GLY A 34 3.76 -9.33 -3.68
C GLY A 34 2.53 -10.22 -3.84
N VAL A 35 1.69 -10.00 -4.86
CA VAL A 35 0.59 -10.91 -5.20
C VAL A 35 0.68 -11.33 -6.66
N ASP A 36 0.52 -12.64 -6.89
CA ASP A 36 0.58 -13.25 -8.21
C ASP A 36 -0.83 -13.37 -8.79
N PHE A 37 -1.21 -12.35 -9.57
CA PHE A 37 -2.46 -12.30 -10.30
C PHE A 37 -2.19 -12.05 -11.78
N ASP A 38 -3.03 -12.65 -12.61
CA ASP A 38 -3.04 -12.46 -14.06
C ASP A 38 -4.46 -12.10 -14.50
N PHE A 39 -4.60 -10.92 -15.12
CA PHE A 39 -5.88 -10.38 -15.59
C PHE A 39 -5.82 -10.07 -17.08
N PRO A 40 -6.95 -10.16 -17.81
CA PRO A 40 -7.01 -9.77 -19.22
C PRO A 40 -6.92 -8.26 -19.42
N SER A 41 -7.27 -7.47 -18.41
CA SER A 41 -7.24 -6.02 -18.48
C SER A 41 -6.90 -5.41 -17.12
N VAL A 42 -6.12 -4.33 -17.13
CA VAL A 42 -5.74 -3.56 -15.95
C VAL A 42 -6.12 -2.11 -16.15
N TYR A 43 -6.79 -1.52 -15.17
CA TYR A 43 -7.12 -0.11 -15.13
C TYR A 43 -6.28 0.55 -14.06
N ARG A 44 -5.55 1.61 -14.42
CA ARG A 44 -4.61 2.26 -13.52
C ARG A 44 -4.74 3.77 -13.57
N GLU A 45 -4.90 4.40 -12.41
CA GLU A 45 -4.76 5.84 -12.29
C GLU A 45 -3.32 6.26 -12.67
N ILE A 46 -3.19 7.42 -13.32
CA ILE A 46 -1.91 8.05 -13.66
C ILE A 46 -0.94 7.98 -12.46
N ALA A 47 0.23 7.43 -12.72
CA ALA A 47 1.23 7.15 -11.72
C ALA A 47 2.63 7.32 -12.33
N PRO A 48 3.70 7.39 -11.51
CA PRO A 48 5.05 7.25 -12.00
C PRO A 48 5.20 5.98 -12.85
N LEU A 49 6.09 6.04 -13.83
CA LEU A 49 6.24 5.01 -14.85
C LEU A 49 6.47 3.61 -14.25
N GLU A 50 7.24 3.51 -13.18
CA GLU A 50 7.50 2.26 -12.46
C GLU A 50 6.23 1.60 -11.91
N SER A 51 5.30 2.39 -11.36
CA SER A 51 4.02 1.90 -10.85
C SER A 51 3.10 1.44 -12.00
N ILE A 52 3.15 2.14 -13.13
CA ILE A 52 2.41 1.74 -14.34
C ILE A 52 2.92 0.38 -14.83
N ILE A 53 4.24 0.21 -14.96
CA ILE A 53 4.85 -1.04 -15.44
C ILE A 53 4.60 -2.19 -14.47
N GLN A 54 4.69 -1.97 -13.17
CA GLN A 54 4.37 -2.98 -12.17
C GLN A 54 2.91 -3.44 -12.27
N SER A 55 1.99 -2.51 -12.51
CA SER A 55 0.56 -2.82 -12.74
C SER A 55 0.35 -3.56 -14.06
N ALA A 56 1.02 -3.11 -15.14
CA ALA A 56 0.98 -3.74 -16.46
C ALA A 56 1.53 -5.18 -16.43
N GLY A 57 2.51 -5.47 -15.57
CA GLY A 57 3.02 -6.83 -15.34
C GLY A 57 2.02 -7.79 -14.69
N ARG A 58 0.80 -7.34 -14.36
CA ARG A 58 -0.34 -8.17 -13.93
C ARG A 58 -1.36 -8.39 -15.05
N CYS A 59 -1.11 -7.84 -16.23
CA CYS A 59 -1.97 -7.95 -17.39
C CYS A 59 -1.41 -8.98 -18.38
N ASN A 60 -2.14 -10.06 -18.66
CA ASN A 60 -1.71 -11.19 -19.47
C ASN A 60 -0.26 -11.63 -19.17
N ARG A 61 0.05 -11.74 -17.87
CA ARG A 61 1.39 -11.99 -17.34
C ARG A 61 1.98 -13.30 -17.86
N GLU A 62 1.18 -14.36 -17.92
CA GLU A 62 1.61 -15.67 -18.38
C GLU A 62 1.61 -15.80 -19.91
N GLY A 63 1.17 -14.76 -20.64
CA GLY A 63 1.07 -14.79 -22.11
C GLY A 63 0.12 -15.87 -22.64
N SER A 64 -0.81 -16.33 -21.80
CA SER A 64 -1.66 -17.49 -22.08
C SER A 64 -2.90 -17.15 -22.93
N MET A 65 -3.19 -15.87 -23.11
CA MET A 65 -4.31 -15.39 -23.91
C MET A 65 -4.00 -15.39 -25.41
N SER A 66 -5.02 -15.62 -26.24
CA SER A 66 -4.92 -15.52 -27.70
C SER A 66 -4.76 -14.09 -28.20
N GLU A 67 -5.22 -13.12 -27.41
CA GLU A 67 -5.11 -11.68 -27.68
C GLU A 67 -4.21 -11.03 -26.63
N MET A 68 -3.63 -9.88 -26.98
CA MET A 68 -2.84 -9.08 -26.03
C MET A 68 -3.73 -8.57 -24.90
N GLY A 69 -3.19 -8.57 -23.67
CA GLY A 69 -3.84 -7.90 -22.55
C GLY A 69 -3.88 -6.38 -22.75
N SER A 70 -4.86 -5.72 -22.12
CA SER A 70 -5.05 -4.27 -22.27
C SER A 70 -4.81 -3.52 -20.95
N VAL A 71 -3.97 -2.49 -21.00
CA VAL A 71 -3.72 -1.59 -19.87
C VAL A 71 -4.31 -0.22 -20.16
N PHE A 72 -5.23 0.22 -19.31
CA PHE A 72 -5.92 1.50 -19.43
C PHE A 72 -5.41 2.47 -18.37
N ILE A 73 -4.79 3.57 -18.81
CA ILE A 73 -4.35 4.65 -17.92
C ILE A 73 -5.40 5.74 -17.89
N PHE A 74 -5.91 6.06 -16.70
CA PHE A 74 -6.94 7.09 -16.51
C PHE A 74 -6.50 8.15 -15.51
N THR A 75 -7.20 9.26 -15.47
CA THR A 75 -7.01 10.33 -14.49
C THR A 75 -8.37 10.67 -13.91
N LEU A 76 -8.47 10.74 -12.58
CA LEU A 76 -9.68 11.19 -11.91
C LEU A 76 -9.69 12.73 -11.86
N GLU A 77 -10.85 13.34 -12.06
CA GLU A 77 -10.98 14.82 -12.07
C GLU A 77 -10.62 15.44 -10.71
N ASP A 78 -10.96 14.77 -9.61
CA ASP A 78 -10.72 15.21 -8.22
C ASP A 78 -9.80 14.25 -7.45
N SER A 79 -8.69 13.76 -8.04
CA SER A 79 -7.77 12.91 -7.26
C SER A 79 -6.88 13.68 -6.31
N GLY A 80 -6.69 13.11 -5.12
CA GLY A 80 -5.51 13.33 -4.30
C GLY A 80 -4.37 12.44 -4.80
N ALA A 81 -3.15 12.98 -4.85
CA ALA A 81 -1.95 12.14 -4.99
C ALA A 81 -1.36 11.86 -3.60
N PRO A 82 -0.65 10.74 -3.38
CA PRO A 82 0.00 10.43 -2.11
C PRO A 82 0.83 11.59 -1.56
N ASN A 83 1.51 12.33 -2.46
CA ASN A 83 2.13 13.61 -2.16
C ASN A 83 2.39 14.40 -3.46
N LYS A 84 2.86 15.65 -3.34
CA LYS A 84 3.17 16.54 -4.48
C LYS A 84 4.26 15.97 -5.40
N GLN A 85 5.27 15.31 -4.84
CA GLN A 85 6.36 14.72 -5.62
C GLN A 85 5.87 13.55 -6.48
N TYR A 86 5.01 12.69 -5.93
CA TYR A 86 4.36 11.60 -6.65
C TYR A 86 3.52 12.11 -7.81
N ARG A 87 2.73 13.18 -7.59
CA ARG A 87 1.97 13.84 -8.65
C ARG A 87 2.88 14.36 -9.76
N ALA A 88 3.94 15.08 -9.40
CA ALA A 88 4.88 15.64 -10.37
C ALA A 88 5.57 14.53 -11.20
N LEU A 89 5.96 13.43 -10.57
CA LEU A 89 6.52 12.26 -11.26
C LEU A 89 5.51 11.59 -12.20
N ALA A 90 4.25 11.46 -11.77
CA ALA A 90 3.18 10.88 -12.59
C ALA A 90 2.86 11.75 -13.82
N GLU A 91 2.74 13.07 -13.64
CA GLU A 91 2.53 14.03 -14.72
C GLU A 91 3.72 14.05 -15.69
N PHE A 92 4.95 14.02 -15.15
CA PHE A 92 6.17 13.95 -15.95
C PHE A 92 6.23 12.65 -16.78
N ALA A 93 5.97 11.50 -16.17
CA ALA A 93 5.91 10.21 -16.87
C ALA A 93 4.92 10.28 -18.03
N ASN A 94 3.69 10.71 -17.76
CA ASN A 94 2.66 10.85 -18.77
C ASN A 94 3.05 11.84 -19.89
N SER A 95 3.73 12.95 -19.57
CA SER A 95 4.22 13.88 -20.59
C SER A 95 5.27 13.28 -21.55
N ILE A 96 5.96 12.23 -21.12
CA ILE A 96 7.01 11.59 -21.88
C ILE A 96 6.45 10.50 -22.81
N TYR A 97 5.61 9.59 -22.31
CA TYR A 97 5.16 8.43 -23.09
C TYR A 97 3.82 8.66 -23.83
N LYS A 98 3.00 9.63 -23.43
CA LYS A 98 1.67 9.81 -24.03
C LYS A 98 1.77 10.23 -25.49
N GLY A 99 1.14 9.45 -26.37
CA GLY A 99 1.24 9.58 -27.83
C GLY A 99 2.59 9.15 -28.41
N LYS A 100 3.41 8.47 -27.60
CA LYS A 100 4.71 7.89 -27.95
C LYS A 100 4.89 6.56 -27.22
N GLU A 101 3.82 5.79 -27.11
CA GLU A 101 3.76 4.56 -26.30
C GLU A 101 4.78 3.51 -26.79
N GLU A 102 5.20 3.57 -28.06
CA GLU A 102 6.27 2.76 -28.62
C GLU A 102 7.62 2.91 -27.90
N LEU A 103 7.88 4.06 -27.27
CA LEU A 103 9.09 4.29 -26.48
C LEU A 103 9.21 3.34 -25.28
N LEU A 104 8.10 2.78 -24.81
CA LEU A 104 8.10 1.82 -23.69
C LEU A 104 8.82 0.51 -24.02
N TYR A 105 9.03 0.22 -25.31
CA TYR A 105 9.76 -0.95 -25.78
C TYR A 105 11.25 -0.67 -26.03
N GLU A 106 11.67 0.59 -25.97
CA GLU A 106 13.04 1.01 -26.22
C GLU A 106 13.89 0.86 -24.95
N TYR A 107 15.05 0.23 -25.08
CA TYR A 107 15.93 -0.04 -23.92
C TYR A 107 16.42 1.24 -23.23
N ASP A 108 16.83 2.25 -24.01
CA ASP A 108 17.43 3.48 -23.48
C ASP A 108 16.41 4.44 -22.86
N PHE A 109 15.13 4.27 -23.18
CA PHE A 109 14.05 5.12 -22.69
C PHE A 109 14.01 5.20 -21.17
N PHE A 110 14.12 4.06 -20.50
CA PHE A 110 14.07 4.00 -19.04
C PHE A 110 15.25 4.72 -18.39
N ASN A 111 16.44 4.58 -18.96
CA ASN A 111 17.64 5.28 -18.47
C ASN A 111 17.46 6.79 -18.57
N GLU A 112 16.97 7.30 -19.69
CA GLU A 112 16.72 8.72 -19.87
C GLU A 112 15.61 9.24 -18.95
N TYR A 113 14.52 8.49 -18.82
CA TYR A 113 13.41 8.80 -17.92
C TYR A 113 13.90 8.93 -16.48
N TYR A 114 14.57 7.91 -15.92
CA TYR A 114 15.02 7.95 -14.53
C TYR A 114 16.06 9.04 -14.30
N ARG A 115 16.98 9.25 -15.26
CA ARG A 115 17.97 10.34 -15.16
C ARG A 115 17.29 11.70 -15.02
N LYS A 116 16.29 11.99 -15.86
CA LYS A 116 15.54 13.25 -15.79
C LYS A 116 14.67 13.32 -14.53
N ALA A 117 13.97 12.25 -14.19
CA ALA A 117 13.08 12.18 -13.03
C ALA A 117 13.84 12.46 -11.72
N LEU A 118 15.00 11.82 -11.53
CA LEU A 118 15.85 12.04 -10.36
C LEU A 118 16.36 13.48 -10.30
N ASN A 119 16.89 14.00 -11.42
CA ASN A 119 17.45 15.36 -11.46
C ASN A 119 16.40 16.46 -11.24
N LEU A 120 15.15 16.26 -11.68
CA LEU A 120 14.11 17.28 -11.63
C LEU A 120 13.28 17.22 -10.34
N PHE A 121 13.04 16.02 -9.80
CA PHE A 121 12.05 15.82 -8.74
C PHE A 121 12.60 15.22 -7.46
N VAL A 122 13.87 14.79 -7.42
CA VAL A 122 14.46 14.15 -6.24
C VAL A 122 15.63 14.98 -5.72
N ASP A 123 15.40 15.66 -4.60
CA ASP A 123 16.49 16.22 -3.80
C ASP A 123 17.17 15.11 -3.00
N THR A 124 18.30 14.62 -3.53
CA THR A 124 19.03 13.47 -2.98
C THR A 124 19.64 13.73 -1.60
N ASP A 125 19.78 14.99 -1.17
CA ASP A 125 20.28 15.35 0.15
C ASP A 125 19.39 16.37 0.86
N LYS A 126 18.06 16.24 0.70
CA LYS A 126 17.05 17.12 1.31
C LYS A 126 17.25 17.34 2.81
N LYS A 127 17.78 16.33 3.52
CA LYS A 127 18.03 16.38 4.97
C LYS A 127 19.44 16.85 5.35
N ARG A 128 20.28 17.16 4.37
CA ARG A 128 21.68 17.57 4.54
C ARG A 128 22.49 16.56 5.36
N ILE A 129 22.26 15.29 5.09
CA ILE A 129 22.95 14.17 5.75
C ILE A 129 24.45 14.23 5.43
N GLU A 130 24.84 14.67 4.23
CA GLU A 130 26.26 14.74 3.87
C GLU A 130 27.02 15.80 4.68
N GLU A 131 26.38 16.89 5.09
CA GLU A 131 26.99 17.90 5.96
C GLU A 131 27.30 17.31 7.35
N ASP A 132 26.34 16.60 7.97
CA ASP A 132 26.53 15.94 9.26
C ASP A 132 27.53 14.77 9.16
N ARG A 133 27.52 14.03 8.04
CA ARG A 133 28.46 12.92 7.81
C ARG A 133 29.90 13.43 7.70
N LYS A 134 30.14 14.50 6.93
CA LYS A 134 31.47 15.11 6.77
C LYS A 134 32.00 15.71 8.07
N SER A 135 31.12 16.15 8.96
CA SER A 135 31.46 16.70 10.29
C SER A 135 31.48 15.64 11.40
N PHE A 136 31.33 14.34 11.07
CA PHE A 136 31.32 13.22 12.02
C PHE A 136 30.21 13.32 13.10
N ASN A 137 29.12 14.05 12.83
CA ASN A 137 27.99 14.19 13.76
C ASN A 137 27.01 13.02 13.62
N PHE A 138 27.44 11.83 14.04
CA PHE A 138 26.68 10.59 13.88
C PHE A 138 25.34 10.58 14.64
N LYS A 139 25.23 11.35 15.73
CA LYS A 139 23.96 11.50 16.45
C LYS A 139 22.92 12.18 15.56
N ASN A 140 23.27 13.30 14.93
CA ASN A 140 22.38 13.99 13.99
C ASN A 140 22.06 13.12 12.77
N VAL A 141 23.05 12.40 12.22
CA VAL A 141 22.82 11.47 11.11
C VAL A 141 21.78 10.42 11.50
N ALA A 142 21.90 9.79 12.67
CA ALA A 142 20.96 8.78 13.14
C ALA A 142 19.53 9.34 13.37
N GLU A 143 19.42 10.58 13.82
CA GLU A 143 18.12 11.23 14.03
C GLU A 143 17.47 11.65 12.70
N LYS A 144 18.23 12.23 11.77
CA LYS A 144 17.73 12.71 10.48
C LYS A 144 17.51 11.58 9.46
N TYR A 145 18.44 10.65 9.35
CA TYR A 145 18.36 9.54 8.41
C TYR A 145 17.43 8.46 8.94
N GLN A 146 16.18 8.51 8.46
CA GLN A 146 15.15 7.52 8.73
C GLN A 146 14.70 6.96 7.38
N LEU A 147 14.89 5.66 7.15
CA LEU A 147 14.47 5.01 5.90
C LEU A 147 12.95 5.07 5.73
N ILE A 148 12.21 4.98 6.84
CA ILE A 148 10.76 5.12 6.90
C ILE A 148 10.44 6.24 7.88
N GLU A 149 10.01 7.38 7.36
CA GLU A 149 9.69 8.57 8.19
C GLU A 149 8.35 8.44 8.90
N ASN A 150 7.41 7.74 8.28
CA ASN A 150 6.05 7.61 8.79
C ASN A 150 5.98 6.53 9.86
N LYS A 151 5.87 6.96 11.11
CA LYS A 151 5.56 6.07 12.23
C LYS A 151 4.12 5.59 12.08
N THR A 152 3.96 4.28 12.04
CA THR A 152 2.65 3.64 12.15
C THR A 152 2.55 2.97 13.49
N THR A 153 1.35 2.99 14.06
CA THR A 153 1.05 2.32 15.31
C THR A 153 0.16 1.11 15.01
N PRO A 154 0.51 -0.09 15.49
CA PRO A 154 -0.35 -1.24 15.33
C PRO A 154 -1.56 -1.12 16.28
N ILE A 155 -2.76 -1.26 15.73
CA ILE A 155 -3.98 -1.45 16.50
C ILE A 155 -4.46 -2.88 16.31
N PHE A 156 -4.68 -3.60 17.41
CA PHE A 156 -5.30 -4.92 17.42
C PHE A 156 -6.81 -4.80 17.12
N ILE A 157 -7.28 -5.54 16.12
CA ILE A 157 -8.69 -5.58 15.72
C ILE A 157 -9.36 -6.71 16.47
N PHE A 158 -10.30 -6.39 17.35
CA PHE A 158 -11.11 -7.39 18.03
C PHE A 158 -12.36 -7.70 17.20
N CYS A 159 -12.39 -8.89 16.61
CA CYS A 159 -13.54 -9.45 15.90
C CYS A 159 -13.65 -10.96 16.16
N ASP A 160 -14.65 -11.63 15.56
CA ASP A 160 -14.86 -13.07 15.75
C ASP A 160 -13.63 -13.90 15.40
N LYS A 161 -12.91 -13.53 14.33
CA LYS A 161 -11.68 -14.23 13.88
C LYS A 161 -10.52 -14.09 14.88
N SER A 162 -10.49 -13.04 15.70
CA SER A 162 -9.41 -12.78 16.65
C SER A 162 -9.81 -13.10 18.10
N ARG A 163 -11.05 -13.55 18.33
CA ARG A 163 -11.65 -13.69 19.67
C ARG A 163 -10.87 -14.67 20.53
N ASP A 164 -10.58 -15.86 20.01
CA ASP A 164 -9.86 -16.91 20.75
C ASP A 164 -8.46 -16.44 21.15
N LEU A 165 -7.77 -15.74 20.25
CA LEU A 165 -6.47 -15.14 20.54
C LEU A 165 -6.60 -14.12 21.67
N TYR A 166 -7.58 -13.20 21.58
CA TYR A 166 -7.80 -12.18 22.60
C TYR A 166 -8.08 -12.78 23.98
N GLU A 167 -8.97 -13.78 24.07
CA GLU A 167 -9.28 -14.47 25.33
C GLU A 167 -8.04 -15.15 25.93
N SER A 168 -7.16 -15.71 25.09
CA SER A 168 -5.92 -16.33 25.56
C SER A 168 -4.89 -15.33 26.12
N ILE A 169 -4.95 -14.06 25.71
CA ILE A 169 -3.92 -13.05 26.07
C ILE A 169 -4.41 -12.00 27.06
N ARG A 170 -5.72 -11.71 27.13
CA ARG A 170 -6.24 -10.52 27.87
C ARG A 170 -5.95 -10.53 29.37
N PHE A 171 -5.82 -11.71 29.96
CA PHE A 171 -5.54 -11.88 31.39
C PHE A 171 -4.05 -12.11 31.70
N LYS A 172 -3.20 -12.18 30.68
CA LYS A 172 -1.75 -12.33 30.90
C LYS A 172 -1.20 -11.03 31.48
N PRO A 173 -0.38 -11.07 32.54
CA PRO A 173 0.27 -9.87 33.06
C PRO A 173 1.28 -9.30 32.05
N PHE A 174 1.92 -10.17 31.27
CA PHE A 174 2.87 -9.80 30.22
C PHE A 174 2.67 -10.68 28.98
N LEU A 175 2.89 -10.09 27.80
CA LEU A 175 2.80 -10.80 26.52
C LEU A 175 4.17 -11.30 26.09
N SER A 176 4.21 -12.56 25.68
CA SER A 176 5.41 -13.18 25.11
C SER A 176 5.65 -12.73 23.67
N ARG A 177 6.85 -12.99 23.14
CA ARG A 177 7.16 -12.75 21.71
C ARG A 177 6.21 -13.52 20.78
N SER A 178 5.81 -14.72 21.15
CA SER A 178 4.83 -15.52 20.40
C SER A 178 3.45 -14.89 20.40
N ASP A 179 3.02 -14.30 21.54
CA ASP A 179 1.73 -13.59 21.62
C ASP A 179 1.74 -12.38 20.67
N TYR A 180 2.77 -11.55 20.71
CA TYR A 180 2.89 -10.42 19.77
C TYR A 180 2.91 -10.86 18.30
N ARG A 181 3.60 -11.97 17.98
CA ARG A 181 3.61 -12.52 16.62
C ARG A 181 2.23 -13.00 16.17
N ALA A 182 1.45 -13.61 17.07
CA ALA A 182 0.08 -14.00 16.77
C ALA A 182 -0.82 -12.77 16.59
N MET A 183 -0.69 -11.76 17.45
CA MET A 183 -1.45 -10.50 17.38
C MET A 183 -1.21 -9.73 16.08
N GLN A 184 0.00 -9.78 15.53
CA GLN A 184 0.32 -9.13 14.25
C GLN A 184 -0.62 -9.56 13.12
N GLN A 185 -1.11 -10.80 13.13
CA GLN A 185 -2.05 -11.29 12.10
C GLN A 185 -3.42 -10.61 12.16
N TYR A 186 -3.77 -10.03 13.31
CA TYR A 186 -5.03 -9.35 13.58
C TYR A 186 -4.84 -7.86 13.89
N SER A 187 -3.68 -7.29 13.53
CA SER A 187 -3.38 -5.89 13.77
C SER A 187 -3.33 -5.10 12.46
N VAL A 188 -3.81 -3.86 12.49
CA VAL A 188 -3.71 -2.90 11.38
C VAL A 188 -2.75 -1.80 11.77
N GLN A 189 -1.78 -1.53 10.89
CA GLN A 189 -0.87 -0.39 11.03
C GLN A 189 -1.59 0.87 10.59
N VAL A 190 -1.70 1.85 11.48
CA VAL A 190 -2.35 3.13 11.19
C VAL A 190 -1.41 4.31 11.45
N TYR A 191 -1.65 5.41 10.75
CA TYR A 191 -0.92 6.66 10.96
C TYR A 191 -1.48 7.45 12.15
N ASP A 192 -0.68 8.36 12.69
CA ASP A 192 -1.05 9.18 13.84
C ASP A 192 -2.33 10.02 13.65
N HIS A 193 -2.62 10.49 12.43
CA HIS A 193 -3.86 11.23 12.17
C HIS A 193 -5.11 10.35 12.38
N PHE A 194 -5.07 9.09 11.92
CA PHE A 194 -6.15 8.13 12.12
C PHE A 194 -6.38 7.85 13.61
N MET A 195 -5.29 7.76 14.39
CA MET A 195 -5.38 7.60 15.84
C MET A 195 -6.09 8.79 16.49
N LYS A 196 -5.71 10.02 16.11
CA LYS A 196 -6.30 11.25 16.65
C LYS A 196 -7.78 11.40 16.30
N GLU A 197 -8.16 11.12 15.06
CA GLU A 197 -9.55 11.18 14.57
C GLU A 197 -10.46 10.15 15.25
N ASN A 198 -9.90 9.02 15.70
CA ASN A 198 -10.66 7.92 16.29
C ASN A 198 -10.35 7.66 17.76
N ILE A 199 -9.88 8.66 18.50
CA ILE A 199 -9.46 8.47 19.89
C ILE A 199 -10.57 7.86 20.78
N GLY A 200 -11.84 8.19 20.52
CA GLY A 200 -13.00 7.62 21.24
C GLY A 200 -13.31 6.15 20.91
N LYS A 201 -12.70 5.59 19.86
CA LYS A 201 -12.85 4.18 19.45
C LYS A 201 -11.62 3.33 19.78
N LEU A 202 -10.59 3.93 20.38
CA LEU A 202 -9.36 3.26 20.75
C LEU A 202 -9.36 2.97 22.25
N GLY A 203 -9.09 1.71 22.62
CA GLY A 203 -8.82 1.31 23.99
C GLY A 203 -7.36 0.93 24.15
N GLN A 204 -6.74 1.31 25.27
CA GLN A 204 -5.42 0.79 25.62
C GLN A 204 -5.58 -0.34 26.63
N GLU A 205 -5.02 -1.50 26.31
CA GLU A 205 -5.06 -2.68 27.19
C GLU A 205 -3.95 -2.59 28.25
N PRO A 206 -4.08 -3.23 29.42
CA PRO A 206 -3.09 -3.17 30.51
C PRO A 206 -1.67 -3.57 30.08
N GLN A 207 -1.56 -4.43 29.07
CA GLN A 207 -0.29 -4.88 28.49
C GLN A 207 0.34 -3.84 27.55
N GLY A 208 -0.31 -2.69 27.32
CA GLY A 208 0.23 -1.52 26.63
C GLY A 208 -0.12 -1.39 25.14
N TYR A 209 -0.79 -2.38 24.54
CA TYR A 209 -1.18 -2.33 23.13
C TYR A 209 -2.53 -1.63 22.91
N TRP A 210 -2.73 -1.09 21.71
CA TRP A 210 -3.98 -0.47 21.30
C TRP A 210 -4.96 -1.51 20.75
N LYS A 211 -6.21 -1.42 21.18
CA LYS A 211 -7.35 -2.22 20.71
C LYS A 211 -8.35 -1.32 20.01
N TRP A 212 -8.84 -1.77 18.86
CA TRP A 212 -9.93 -1.15 18.14
C TRP A 212 -11.27 -1.59 18.71
N ASN A 213 -12.09 -0.64 19.15
CA ASN A 213 -13.46 -0.86 19.63
C ASN A 213 -14.53 -0.36 18.65
N GLY A 214 -14.13 0.18 17.50
CA GLY A 214 -15.05 0.60 16.46
C GLY A 214 -15.48 -0.54 15.55
N ALA A 215 -16.29 -0.22 14.54
CA ALA A 215 -16.65 -1.17 13.49
C ALA A 215 -15.43 -1.54 12.64
N TYR A 216 -15.38 -2.80 12.20
CA TYR A 216 -14.44 -3.29 11.18
C TYR A 216 -15.28 -3.93 10.07
N ASN A 217 -15.07 -3.50 8.84
CA ASN A 217 -15.82 -3.99 7.69
C ASN A 217 -15.02 -5.10 6.98
N GLU A 218 -15.68 -6.19 6.56
CA GLU A 218 -15.02 -7.33 5.90
C GLU A 218 -14.72 -7.08 4.40
N ASP A 219 -15.20 -5.99 3.80
CA ASP A 219 -14.94 -5.66 2.40
C ASP A 219 -13.80 -4.63 2.25
N TYR A 220 -13.66 -3.67 3.17
CA TYR A 220 -12.60 -2.64 3.12
C TYR A 220 -11.73 -2.53 4.39
N GLY A 221 -12.11 -3.17 5.50
CA GLY A 221 -11.38 -3.13 6.76
C GLY A 221 -11.68 -1.88 7.61
N LEU A 222 -10.63 -1.24 8.13
CA LEU A 222 -10.76 0.02 8.88
C LEU A 222 -10.91 1.19 7.91
N SER A 223 -11.92 2.01 8.11
CA SER A 223 -12.10 3.26 7.38
C SER A 223 -12.78 4.33 8.22
N ASN A 224 -12.43 5.59 7.93
CA ASN A 224 -13.13 6.78 8.41
C ASN A 224 -14.12 7.33 7.38
N ASN A 225 -14.20 6.73 6.18
CA ASN A 225 -15.04 7.20 5.10
C ASN A 225 -16.42 6.52 5.14
N PRO A 226 -17.49 7.21 5.57
CA PRO A 226 -18.84 6.65 5.65
C PRO A 226 -19.46 6.37 4.27
N GLN A 227 -18.90 6.91 3.19
CA GLN A 227 -19.41 6.66 1.84
C GLN A 227 -19.06 5.26 1.32
N LEU A 228 -18.09 4.56 1.93
CA LEU A 228 -17.75 3.20 1.49
C LEU A 228 -18.91 2.21 1.67
N ASP A 229 -19.75 2.41 2.69
CA ASP A 229 -20.95 1.60 2.92
C ASP A 229 -22.00 1.77 1.80
N THR A 230 -21.96 2.87 1.03
CA THR A 230 -22.88 3.10 -0.09
C THR A 230 -22.40 2.53 -1.43
N PHE A 231 -21.13 2.14 -1.56
CA PHE A 231 -20.55 1.62 -2.80
C PHE A 231 -20.46 0.09 -2.86
N ILE A 232 -20.78 -0.58 -1.76
CA ILE A 232 -20.79 -2.04 -1.65
C ILE A 232 -22.24 -2.50 -1.80
N LEU A 233 -22.49 -3.25 -2.88
CA LEU A 233 -23.78 -3.83 -3.25
C LEU A 233 -24.05 -5.14 -2.52
#